data_AF-A0A0P9HLI3-F1
#
_entry.id   AF-A0A0P9HLI3-F1
#
_cell.length_a   1.000
_cell.length_b   1.000
_cell.length_c   1.000
_cell.angle_alpha   90.00
_cell.angle_beta   90.00
_cell.angle_gamma   90.00
#
_symmetry.space_group_name_H-M   'P 1'
#
loop_
_entity.id
_entity.type
_entity.pdbx_description
1 polymer ?
#
loop_
_entity_poly.entity_id
_entity_poly.type
_entity_poly.pdbx_seq_one_letter_code
_entity_poly.pdbx_strand_id
1 'polypeptide(L)'
;MGMHKSLSKSKGAALLSVLLVVALLTWIISYFISKTHQHIELATLQKQRVMAEVEADSLIDEVMFYHFSKSYLAEDKFQNWNYQGKPFKPNKNQSVEVQDTQGKLSLINLNKNLFSNFLLNNGFEQNEVNRLSDCLEDWQDKDDFKRINGEESDYYREQELPGPRNGRIQSLSEFTIICGFPVETKKVQLILDNFLLYNMGSFNPIFAKQELIKGVNLAPDRRKLLMDLAKDGNQTLAQEYFGVPDAAISAMNMQLSKDIEVRVQVEHGNAIASREIVFSQNMRYKPRPILQFWHWSE
;
A
#
# COMPACT_ATOMS: atom_id res chain seq x y z
N MET A 1 -32.31 -68.79 69.30
CA MET A 1 -33.03 -68.27 68.12
C MET A 1 -32.23 -67.09 67.59
N GLY A 2 -31.64 -67.23 66.40
CA GLY A 2 -30.64 -66.28 65.90
C GLY A 2 -31.23 -65.01 65.27
N MET A 3 -30.34 -64.04 65.04
CA MET A 3 -30.39 -63.18 63.86
C MET A 3 -29.02 -62.50 63.69
N HIS A 4 -28.15 -63.15 62.92
CA HIS A 4 -26.97 -62.52 62.35
C HIS A 4 -27.43 -61.47 61.34
N LYS A 5 -27.33 -60.19 61.70
CA LYS A 5 -27.43 -59.08 60.74
C LYS A 5 -26.11 -59.01 59.96
N SER A 6 -26.14 -59.51 58.73
CA SER A 6 -25.10 -59.31 57.72
C SER A 6 -24.95 -57.81 57.42
N LEU A 7 -23.85 -57.21 57.84
CA LEU A 7 -23.39 -55.91 57.35
C LEU A 7 -22.77 -56.13 55.97
N SER A 8 -23.49 -55.74 54.91
CA SER A 8 -22.94 -55.77 53.56
C SER A 8 -21.76 -54.81 53.45
N LYS A 9 -20.54 -55.35 53.32
CA LYS A 9 -19.32 -54.57 53.04
C LYS A 9 -19.44 -53.91 51.66
N SER A 10 -19.58 -52.58 51.62
CA SER A 10 -19.58 -51.75 50.41
C SER A 10 -18.18 -51.68 49.78
N LYS A 11 -17.70 -52.77 49.18
CA LYS A 11 -16.39 -52.81 48.50
C LYS A 11 -16.37 -52.13 47.12
N GLY A 12 -17.53 -51.75 46.56
CA GLY A 12 -17.63 -51.11 45.24
C GLY A 12 -17.74 -49.57 45.24
N ALA A 13 -18.33 -48.98 46.28
CA ALA A 13 -18.56 -47.53 46.34
C ALA A 13 -17.27 -46.72 46.46
N ALA A 14 -16.29 -47.21 47.23
CA ALA A 14 -14.98 -46.57 47.38
C ALA A 14 -14.18 -46.57 46.07
N LEU A 15 -14.26 -47.65 45.29
CA LEU A 15 -13.61 -47.72 43.98
C LEU A 15 -14.23 -46.71 43.00
N LEU A 16 -15.56 -46.62 42.98
CA LEU A 16 -16.27 -45.66 42.14
C LEU A 16 -15.91 -44.21 42.53
N SER A 17 -15.85 -43.89 43.82
CA SER A 17 -15.46 -42.55 44.27
C SER A 17 -14.00 -42.22 43.91
N VAL A 18 -13.09 -43.19 44.02
CA VAL A 18 -11.68 -42.98 43.63
C VAL A 18 -11.58 -42.76 42.13
N LEU A 19 -12.29 -43.54 41.32
CA LEU A 19 -12.28 -43.40 39.86
C LEU A 19 -12.86 -42.05 39.44
N LEU A 20 -13.92 -41.60 40.11
CA LEU A 20 -14.52 -40.28 39.86
C LEU A 20 -13.56 -39.15 40.24
N VAL A 21 -12.89 -39.22 41.39
CA VAL A 21 -11.88 -38.24 41.79
C VAL A 21 -10.70 -38.22 40.82
N VAL A 22 -10.21 -39.39 40.40
CA VAL A 22 -9.12 -39.48 39.40
C VAL A 22 -9.57 -38.87 38.06
N ALA A 23 -10.76 -39.20 37.57
CA ALA A 23 -11.29 -38.65 36.32
C ALA A 23 -11.42 -37.12 36.38
N LEU A 24 -11.90 -36.57 37.52
CA LEU A 24 -12.04 -35.14 37.74
C LEU A 24 -10.66 -34.45 37.80
N LEU A 25 -9.69 -35.06 38.48
CA LEU A 25 -8.31 -34.58 38.51
C LEU A 25 -7.68 -34.60 37.12
N THR A 26 -7.85 -35.68 36.35
CA THR A 26 -7.37 -35.76 34.97
C THR A 26 -7.98 -34.65 34.12
N TRP A 27 -9.29 -34.40 34.23
CA TRP A 27 -9.95 -33.33 33.50
C TRP A 27 -9.38 -31.94 33.84
N ILE A 28 -9.18 -31.64 35.13
CA ILE A 28 -8.59 -30.37 35.59
C ILE A 28 -7.17 -30.21 35.06
N ILE A 29 -6.34 -31.26 35.17
CA ILE A 29 -4.96 -31.25 34.69
C ILE A 29 -4.93 -31.01 33.17
N SER A 30 -5.75 -31.73 32.40
CA SER A 30 -5.86 -31.54 30.95
C SER A 30 -6.31 -30.13 30.59
N TYR A 31 -7.25 -29.54 31.33
CA TYR A 31 -7.69 -28.16 31.14
C TYR A 31 -6.54 -27.16 31.34
N PHE A 32 -5.79 -27.28 32.44
CA PHE A 32 -4.65 -26.40 32.71
C PHE A 32 -3.51 -26.57 31.71
N ILE A 33 -3.21 -27.79 31.26
CA ILE A 33 -2.23 -28.05 30.20
C ILE A 33 -2.65 -27.34 28.90
N SER A 34 -3.91 -27.53 28.47
CA SER A 34 -4.43 -26.89 27.26
C SER A 34 -4.36 -25.35 27.36
N LYS A 35 -4.77 -24.78 28.50
CA LYS A 35 -4.68 -23.33 28.74
C LYS A 35 -3.25 -22.82 28.74
N THR A 36 -2.31 -23.58 29.30
CA THR A 36 -0.90 -23.20 29.33
C THR A 36 -0.31 -23.18 27.92
N HIS A 37 -0.62 -24.18 27.09
CA HIS A 37 -0.22 -24.19 25.68
C HIS A 37 -0.78 -22.98 24.92
N GLN A 38 -2.06 -22.64 25.11
CA GLN A 38 -2.66 -21.45 24.50
C GLN A 38 -1.95 -20.15 24.92
N HIS A 39 -1.60 -20.01 26.21
CA HIS A 39 -0.87 -18.83 26.69
C HIS A 39 0.55 -18.75 26.14
N ILE A 40 1.26 -19.88 26.04
CA ILE A 40 2.60 -19.93 25.46
C ILE A 40 2.54 -19.56 23.97
N GLU A 41 1.56 -20.10 23.23
CA GLU A 41 1.36 -19.79 21.82
C GLU A 41 1.07 -18.29 21.63
N LEU A 42 0.13 -17.74 22.41
CA LEU A 42 -0.19 -16.31 22.35
C LEU A 42 1.02 -15.44 22.70
N ALA A 43 1.75 -15.76 23.76
CA ALA A 43 2.98 -15.03 24.12
C ALA A 43 4.05 -15.11 23.02
N THR A 44 4.15 -16.27 22.34
CA THR A 44 5.06 -16.46 21.20
C THR A 44 4.65 -15.57 20.02
N LEU A 45 3.37 -15.55 19.67
CA LEU A 45 2.84 -14.71 18.59
C LEU A 45 3.02 -13.21 18.89
N GLN A 46 2.78 -12.79 20.14
CA GLN A 46 3.01 -11.41 20.58
C GLN A 46 4.48 -11.01 20.46
N LYS A 47 5.40 -11.90 20.90
CA LYS A 47 6.84 -11.67 20.73
C LYS A 47 7.20 -11.55 19.25
N GLN A 48 6.76 -12.48 18.41
CA GLN A 48 7.03 -12.46 16.97
C GLN A 48 6.51 -11.19 16.31
N ARG A 49 5.31 -10.74 16.67
CA ARG A 49 4.74 -9.48 16.19
C ARG A 49 5.61 -8.28 16.55
N VAL A 50 6.00 -8.14 17.81
CA VAL A 50 6.84 -7.02 18.26
C VAL A 50 8.19 -7.03 17.54
N MET A 51 8.80 -8.21 17.36
CA MET A 51 10.04 -8.34 16.61
C MET A 51 9.86 -7.92 15.14
N ALA A 52 8.80 -8.37 14.47
CA ALA A 52 8.50 -7.98 13.09
C ALA A 52 8.32 -6.45 12.96
N GLU A 53 7.58 -5.83 13.89
CA GLU A 53 7.36 -4.38 13.92
C GLU A 53 8.69 -3.61 14.09
N VAL A 54 9.53 -4.00 15.06
CA VAL A 54 10.84 -3.37 15.29
C VAL A 54 11.78 -3.55 14.09
N GLU A 55 11.77 -4.73 13.47
CA GLU A 55 12.58 -4.99 12.27
C GLU A 55 12.09 -4.17 11.06
N ALA A 56 10.77 -3.99 10.90
CA ALA A 56 10.21 -3.16 9.84
C ALA A 56 10.58 -1.69 10.03
N ASP A 57 10.51 -1.16 11.25
CA ASP A 57 10.92 0.22 11.56
C ASP A 57 12.44 0.40 11.34
N SER A 58 13.25 -0.58 11.73
CA SER A 58 14.70 -0.57 11.46
C SER A 58 15.02 -0.61 9.95
N LEU A 59 14.24 -1.37 9.18
CA LEU A 59 14.41 -1.46 7.73
C LEU A 59 14.02 -0.14 7.04
N ILE A 60 13.02 0.59 7.53
CA ILE A 60 12.73 1.95 7.06
C ILE A 60 13.96 2.86 7.26
N ASP A 61 14.52 2.90 8.47
CA ASP A 61 15.68 3.73 8.77
C ASP A 61 16.89 3.37 7.91
N GLU A 62 17.10 2.06 7.68
CA GLU A 62 18.13 1.54 6.80
C GLU A 62 17.92 2.03 5.35
N VAL A 63 16.73 1.83 4.78
CA VAL A 63 16.38 2.29 3.42
C VAL A 63 16.58 3.79 3.28
N MET A 64 16.18 4.58 4.29
CA MET A 64 16.39 6.02 4.31
C MET A 64 17.88 6.38 4.33
N PHE A 65 18.68 5.72 5.17
CA PHE A 65 20.13 5.91 5.21
C PHE A 65 20.76 5.64 3.85
N TYR A 66 20.38 4.53 3.20
CA TYR A 66 20.89 4.17 1.88
C TYR A 66 20.49 5.18 0.80
N HIS A 67 19.22 5.61 0.79
CA HIS A 67 18.73 6.63 -0.14
C HIS A 67 19.56 7.92 -0.05
N PHE A 68 19.81 8.42 1.16
CA PHE A 68 20.54 9.68 1.36
C PHE A 68 22.04 9.59 1.13
N SER A 69 22.66 8.51 1.59
CA SER A 69 24.09 8.26 1.40
C SER A 69 24.42 7.86 -0.04
N LYS A 70 23.40 7.44 -0.82
CA LYS A 70 23.54 6.75 -2.11
C LYS A 70 24.36 5.48 -2.04
N SER A 71 24.57 4.92 -0.83
CA SER A 71 25.37 3.71 -0.63
C SER A 71 24.73 2.47 -1.24
N TYR A 72 23.44 2.51 -1.62
CA TYR A 72 22.78 1.41 -2.33
C TYR A 72 23.46 1.08 -3.67
N LEU A 73 24.19 2.02 -4.27
CA LEU A 73 24.94 1.81 -5.51
C LEU A 73 26.15 0.88 -5.34
N ALA A 74 26.65 0.72 -4.12
CA ALA A 74 27.86 -0.04 -3.80
C ALA A 74 27.57 -1.37 -3.08
N GLU A 75 26.32 -1.63 -2.70
CA GLU A 75 25.95 -2.78 -1.88
C GLU A 75 25.08 -3.79 -2.64
N ASP A 76 25.55 -5.05 -2.68
CA ASP A 76 24.91 -6.13 -3.41
C ASP A 76 23.45 -6.39 -2.97
N LYS A 77 23.16 -6.28 -1.66
CA LYS A 77 21.79 -6.45 -1.15
C LYS A 77 20.79 -5.43 -1.71
N PHE A 78 21.28 -4.28 -2.20
CA PHE A 78 20.46 -3.22 -2.79
C PHE A 78 20.66 -3.08 -4.31
N GLN A 79 21.26 -4.06 -4.98
CA GLN A 79 21.55 -3.99 -6.42
C GLN A 79 20.31 -3.74 -7.29
N ASN A 80 19.13 -4.19 -6.84
CA ASN A 80 17.85 -4.02 -7.54
C ASN A 80 17.06 -2.77 -7.09
N TRP A 81 17.74 -1.83 -6.41
CA TRP A 81 17.13 -0.57 -6.01
C TRP A 81 16.56 0.17 -7.22
N ASN A 82 15.33 0.65 -7.09
CA ASN A 82 14.64 1.45 -8.10
C ASN A 82 13.70 2.46 -7.43
N TYR A 83 13.26 3.46 -8.18
CA TYR A 83 12.31 4.48 -7.71
C TYR A 83 10.94 4.36 -8.39
N GLN A 84 10.59 3.16 -8.86
CA GLN A 84 9.36 2.86 -9.62
C GLN A 84 8.39 1.97 -8.84
N GLY A 85 8.60 1.83 -7.53
CA GLY A 85 7.77 0.99 -6.68
C GLY A 85 7.83 -0.50 -7.04
N LYS A 86 8.89 -0.96 -7.72
CA LYS A 86 9.10 -2.40 -7.95
C LYS A 86 9.75 -3.00 -6.71
N PRO A 87 9.18 -4.07 -6.14
CA PRO A 87 9.72 -4.67 -4.92
C PRO A 87 11.08 -5.32 -5.19
N PHE A 88 12.01 -5.13 -4.25
CA PHE A 88 13.26 -5.86 -4.17
C PHE A 88 13.48 -6.36 -2.75
N LYS A 89 14.34 -7.38 -2.59
CA LYS A 89 14.55 -8.05 -1.31
C LYS A 89 16.01 -7.91 -0.85
N PRO A 90 16.29 -7.02 0.12
CA PRO A 90 17.63 -6.94 0.72
C PRO A 90 18.03 -8.24 1.41
N ASN A 91 17.04 -8.90 2.03
CA ASN A 91 17.17 -10.18 2.72
C ASN A 91 15.98 -11.08 2.41
N LYS A 92 16.08 -12.39 2.73
CA LYS A 92 15.04 -13.38 2.41
C LYS A 92 13.67 -13.07 3.02
N ASN A 93 13.65 -12.50 4.21
CA ASN A 93 12.46 -12.18 5.00
C ASN A 93 12.03 -10.72 4.89
N GLN A 94 12.61 -9.96 3.96
CA GLN A 94 12.36 -8.53 3.78
C GLN A 94 11.94 -8.24 2.35
N SER A 95 11.00 -7.33 2.17
CA SER A 95 10.62 -6.75 0.88
C SER A 95 10.60 -5.24 1.02
N VAL A 96 11.19 -4.54 0.05
CA VAL A 96 11.28 -3.08 0.02
C VAL A 96 10.78 -2.60 -1.34
N GLU A 97 9.91 -1.60 -1.32
CA GLU A 97 9.51 -0.82 -2.49
C GLU A 97 9.85 0.64 -2.23
N VAL A 98 10.50 1.27 -3.20
CA VAL A 98 10.77 2.70 -3.18
C VAL A 98 10.19 3.31 -4.46
N GLN A 99 9.36 4.32 -4.31
CA GLN A 99 8.67 5.01 -5.40
C GLN A 99 8.89 6.51 -5.27
N ASP A 100 9.40 7.14 -6.32
CA ASP A 100 9.40 8.61 -6.36
C ASP A 100 7.98 9.12 -6.63
N THR A 101 7.52 10.10 -5.87
CA THR A 101 6.14 10.62 -5.98
C THR A 101 5.87 11.35 -7.31
N GLN A 102 6.89 11.84 -8.02
CA GLN A 102 6.71 12.38 -9.37
C GLN A 102 6.49 11.27 -10.41
N GLY A 103 6.80 10.01 -10.09
CA GLY A 103 6.47 8.85 -10.92
C GLY A 103 4.98 8.46 -10.91
N LYS A 104 4.16 9.08 -10.06
CA LYS A 104 2.71 8.83 -9.97
C LYS A 104 1.91 10.04 -10.41
N LEU A 105 0.64 9.82 -10.77
CA LEU A 105 -0.29 10.87 -11.15
C LEU A 105 -1.02 11.44 -9.92
N SER A 106 -1.00 12.76 -9.76
CA SER A 106 -1.66 13.47 -8.66
C SER A 106 -3.14 13.70 -8.95
N LEU A 107 -4.01 13.40 -7.99
CA LEU A 107 -5.45 13.66 -8.10
C LEU A 107 -5.78 15.15 -7.89
N ILE A 108 -5.10 15.85 -6.98
CA ILE A 108 -5.37 17.28 -6.73
C ILE A 108 -4.92 18.15 -7.91
N ASN A 109 -3.80 17.81 -8.54
CA ASN A 109 -3.25 18.52 -9.70
C ASN A 109 -3.30 17.62 -10.96
N LEU A 110 -4.48 17.08 -11.25
CA LEU A 110 -4.65 16.06 -12.28
C LEU A 110 -4.36 16.61 -13.68
N ASN A 111 -3.39 16.00 -14.37
CA ASN A 111 -3.21 16.19 -15.80
C ASN A 111 -4.25 15.35 -16.56
N LYS A 112 -5.37 15.98 -16.95
CA LYS A 112 -6.50 15.31 -17.62
C LYS A 112 -6.12 14.56 -18.90
N ASN A 113 -5.15 15.08 -19.66
CA ASN A 113 -4.68 14.43 -20.90
C ASN A 113 -3.91 13.14 -20.58
N LEU A 114 -2.97 13.21 -19.62
CA LEU A 114 -2.23 12.03 -19.17
C LEU A 114 -3.16 11.00 -18.51
N PHE A 115 -4.12 11.46 -17.70
CA PHE A 115 -5.15 10.63 -17.08
C PHE A 115 -5.94 9.83 -18.13
N SER A 116 -6.53 10.53 -19.10
CA SER A 116 -7.34 9.91 -20.14
C SER A 116 -6.52 8.95 -21.00
N ASN A 117 -5.33 9.38 -21.44
CA ASN A 117 -4.44 8.53 -22.23
C ASN A 117 -3.97 7.30 -21.45
N PHE A 118 -3.67 7.45 -20.16
CA PHE A 118 -3.30 6.31 -19.31
C PHE A 118 -4.41 5.26 -19.28
N LEU A 119 -5.65 5.65 -19.03
CA LEU A 119 -6.77 4.71 -18.98
C LEU A 119 -6.98 4.04 -20.35
N LEU A 120 -7.05 4.82 -21.43
CA LEU A 120 -7.24 4.28 -22.78
C LEU A 120 -6.13 3.30 -23.19
N ASN A 121 -4.86 3.64 -22.94
CA ASN A 121 -3.73 2.78 -23.30
C ASN A 121 -3.59 1.54 -22.39
N ASN A 122 -4.39 1.43 -21.33
CA ASN A 122 -4.43 0.27 -20.45
C ASN A 122 -5.79 -0.44 -20.47
N GLY A 123 -6.55 -0.30 -21.57
CA GLY A 123 -7.71 -1.14 -21.86
C GLY A 123 -9.04 -0.65 -21.28
N PHE A 124 -9.12 0.62 -20.89
CA PHE A 124 -10.41 1.26 -20.61
C PHE A 124 -11.05 1.72 -21.91
N GLU A 125 -12.37 1.56 -22.01
CA GLU A 125 -13.14 2.09 -23.13
C GLU A 125 -13.32 3.60 -23.02
N GLN A 126 -13.51 4.27 -24.17
CA GLN A 126 -13.72 5.72 -24.18
C GLN A 126 -14.89 6.16 -23.28
N ASN A 127 -15.95 5.37 -23.21
CA ASN A 127 -17.10 5.64 -22.34
C ASN A 127 -16.74 5.53 -20.85
N GLU A 128 -15.91 4.56 -20.46
CA GLU A 128 -15.43 4.43 -19.07
C GLU A 128 -14.56 5.64 -18.68
N VAL A 129 -13.68 6.08 -19.59
CA VAL A 129 -12.80 7.23 -19.36
C VAL A 129 -13.60 8.52 -19.24
N ASN A 130 -14.57 8.74 -20.13
CA ASN A 130 -15.45 9.91 -20.08
C ASN A 130 -16.27 9.91 -18.79
N ARG A 131 -16.85 8.76 -18.41
CA ARG A 131 -17.63 8.63 -17.18
C ARG A 131 -16.79 8.94 -15.94
N LEU A 132 -15.62 8.31 -15.79
CA LEU A 132 -14.77 8.53 -14.62
C LEU A 132 -14.26 9.97 -14.54
N SER A 133 -13.96 10.60 -15.69
CA SER A 133 -13.53 12.01 -15.74
C SER A 133 -14.65 12.96 -15.32
N ASP A 134 -15.84 12.81 -15.90
CA ASP A 134 -17.00 13.64 -15.57
C ASP A 134 -17.39 13.47 -14.09
N CYS A 135 -17.47 12.24 -13.61
CA CYS A 135 -17.73 11.92 -12.22
C CYS A 135 -16.70 12.50 -11.24
N LEU A 136 -15.41 12.48 -11.59
CA LEU A 136 -14.37 13.08 -10.75
C LEU A 136 -14.46 14.62 -10.72
N GLU A 137 -15.00 15.23 -11.76
CA GLU A 137 -15.25 16.67 -11.79
C GLU A 137 -16.49 17.07 -11.00
N ASP A 138 -17.64 16.40 -11.20
CA ASP A 138 -18.88 16.58 -10.43
C ASP A 138 -18.62 16.34 -8.93
N TRP A 139 -17.77 15.36 -8.60
CA TRP A 139 -17.42 15.10 -7.20
C TRP A 139 -16.75 16.30 -6.50
N GLN A 140 -16.06 17.16 -7.25
CA GLN A 140 -15.15 18.19 -6.73
C GLN A 140 -15.59 19.64 -6.94
N ASP A 141 -16.48 19.92 -7.89
CA ASP A 141 -16.95 21.29 -8.13
C ASP A 141 -18.00 21.70 -7.10
N LYS A 142 -18.55 22.91 -7.21
CA LYS A 142 -19.32 23.52 -6.10
C LYS A 142 -20.82 23.57 -6.37
N ASP A 143 -21.21 23.31 -7.59
CA ASP A 143 -22.60 23.33 -8.00
C ASP A 143 -23.19 21.92 -7.92
N ASP A 144 -24.46 21.80 -8.29
CA ASP A 144 -25.18 20.51 -8.31
C ASP A 144 -25.57 20.17 -9.76
N PHE A 145 -24.80 20.66 -10.76
CA PHE A 145 -25.08 20.41 -12.17
C PHE A 145 -24.28 19.21 -12.69
N LYS A 146 -24.98 18.11 -12.90
CA LYS A 146 -24.37 16.92 -13.50
C LYS A 146 -23.81 17.17 -14.90
N ARG A 147 -22.60 16.66 -15.15
CA ARG A 147 -22.03 16.53 -16.51
C ARG A 147 -22.72 15.42 -17.30
N ILE A 148 -22.37 15.29 -18.59
CA ILE A 148 -23.02 14.33 -19.51
C ILE A 148 -22.94 12.90 -18.97
N ASN A 149 -21.79 12.50 -18.42
CA ASN A 149 -21.57 11.17 -17.85
C ASN A 149 -21.28 11.22 -16.34
N GLY A 150 -21.50 12.37 -15.71
CA GLY A 150 -21.27 12.58 -14.28
C GLY A 150 -22.53 12.32 -13.44
N GLU A 151 -22.38 12.36 -12.13
CA GLU A 151 -23.46 12.16 -11.17
C GLU A 151 -23.31 13.08 -9.96
N GLU A 152 -24.44 13.45 -9.39
CA GLU A 152 -24.55 14.37 -8.25
C GLU A 152 -25.19 13.70 -7.03
N SER A 153 -25.36 14.47 -5.96
CA SER A 153 -25.91 14.03 -4.66
C SER A 153 -27.07 13.01 -4.71
N ASP A 154 -27.99 13.13 -5.66
CA ASP A 154 -29.14 12.22 -5.77
C ASP A 154 -28.76 10.79 -6.16
N TYR A 155 -27.81 10.62 -7.09
CA TYR A 155 -27.28 9.30 -7.46
C TYR A 155 -26.65 8.61 -6.25
N TYR A 156 -25.78 9.31 -5.51
CA TYR A 156 -25.08 8.74 -4.37
C TYR A 156 -26.04 8.36 -3.24
N ARG A 157 -27.09 9.17 -3.03
CA ARG A 157 -28.15 8.87 -2.06
C ARG A 157 -28.89 7.58 -2.40
N GLU A 158 -29.21 7.35 -3.67
CA GLU A 158 -29.83 6.11 -4.15
C GLU A 158 -28.94 4.88 -3.96
N GLN A 159 -27.62 5.06 -3.99
CA GLN A 159 -26.64 3.99 -3.74
C GLN A 159 -26.27 3.82 -2.26
N GLU A 160 -26.92 4.54 -1.34
CA GLU A 160 -26.56 4.59 0.09
C GLU A 160 -25.09 4.99 0.34
N LEU A 161 -24.52 5.79 -0.57
CA LEU A 161 -23.15 6.32 -0.50
C LEU A 161 -23.13 7.77 -0.02
N PRO A 162 -21.99 8.23 0.53
CA PRO A 162 -21.76 9.66 0.76
C PRO A 162 -21.88 10.43 -0.56
N GLY A 163 -22.59 11.56 -0.53
CA GLY A 163 -22.70 12.45 -1.68
C GLY A 163 -21.36 13.08 -2.06
N PRO A 164 -21.30 13.75 -3.23
CA PRO A 164 -20.17 14.54 -3.68
C PRO A 164 -19.61 15.45 -2.60
N ARG A 165 -18.29 15.59 -2.55
CA ARG A 165 -17.62 16.44 -1.56
C ARG A 165 -17.92 17.92 -1.80
N ASN A 166 -18.17 18.27 -3.05
CA ASN A 166 -18.22 19.63 -3.56
C ASN A 166 -16.95 20.43 -3.25
N GLY A 167 -15.81 19.76 -3.38
CA GLY A 167 -14.49 20.28 -3.10
C GLY A 167 -13.38 19.29 -3.42
N ARG A 168 -12.13 19.71 -3.28
CA ARG A 168 -10.96 18.88 -3.60
C ARG A 168 -11.02 17.54 -2.88
N ILE A 169 -10.80 16.46 -3.63
CA ILE A 169 -10.65 15.10 -3.08
C ILE A 169 -9.60 15.06 -1.97
N GLN A 170 -9.81 14.21 -0.95
CA GLN A 170 -8.98 14.16 0.27
C GLN A 170 -8.26 12.83 0.50
N SER A 171 -8.62 11.75 -0.20
CA SER A 171 -7.91 10.47 -0.12
C SER A 171 -8.03 9.63 -1.40
N LEU A 172 -7.21 8.58 -1.49
CA LEU A 172 -7.35 7.58 -2.55
C LEU A 172 -8.59 6.71 -2.32
N SER A 173 -8.91 6.36 -1.07
CA SER A 173 -10.18 5.68 -0.75
C SER A 173 -11.40 6.47 -1.25
N GLU A 174 -11.38 7.79 -1.15
CA GLU A 174 -12.46 8.65 -1.67
C GLU A 174 -12.60 8.51 -3.19
N PHE A 175 -11.50 8.31 -3.92
CA PHE A 175 -11.57 8.10 -5.37
C PHE A 175 -12.34 6.82 -5.72
N THR A 176 -12.27 5.80 -4.87
CA THR A 176 -12.89 4.49 -5.13
C THR A 176 -14.42 4.48 -5.05
N ILE A 177 -15.02 5.48 -4.40
CA ILE A 177 -16.47 5.61 -4.26
C ILE A 177 -17.10 6.54 -5.30
N ILE A 178 -16.29 7.22 -6.10
CA ILE A 178 -16.77 8.11 -7.17
C ILE A 178 -17.49 7.30 -8.25
N CYS A 179 -18.56 7.85 -8.83
CA CYS A 179 -19.27 7.19 -9.92
C CYS A 179 -18.31 6.89 -11.08
N GLY A 180 -18.58 5.79 -11.80
CA GLY A 180 -17.69 5.37 -12.90
C GLY A 180 -16.32 4.83 -12.47
N PHE A 181 -15.99 4.78 -11.17
CA PHE A 181 -14.82 4.05 -10.71
C PHE A 181 -14.97 2.56 -11.06
N PRO A 182 -13.94 1.90 -11.61
CA PRO A 182 -14.08 0.54 -12.11
C PRO A 182 -14.36 -0.45 -10.98
N VAL A 183 -15.15 -1.49 -11.28
CA VAL A 183 -15.41 -2.60 -10.35
C VAL A 183 -14.43 -3.76 -10.55
N GLU A 184 -13.83 -3.86 -11.73
CA GLU A 184 -12.86 -4.92 -12.04
C GLU A 184 -11.58 -4.73 -11.21
N THR A 185 -11.23 -5.73 -10.38
CA THR A 185 -10.08 -5.69 -9.46
C THR A 185 -8.77 -5.27 -10.14
N LYS A 186 -8.54 -5.72 -11.38
CA LYS A 186 -7.33 -5.37 -12.14
C LYS A 186 -7.28 -3.87 -12.47
N LYS A 187 -8.40 -3.30 -12.91
CA LYS A 187 -8.53 -1.86 -13.21
C LYS A 187 -8.42 -1.01 -11.94
N VAL A 188 -9.00 -1.47 -10.83
CA VAL A 188 -8.85 -0.83 -9.51
C VAL A 188 -7.39 -0.78 -9.09
N GLN A 189 -6.71 -1.92 -9.07
CA GLN A 189 -5.29 -1.98 -8.70
C GLN A 189 -4.42 -1.15 -9.62
N LEU A 190 -4.68 -1.18 -10.93
CA LEU A 190 -3.96 -0.36 -11.91
C LEU A 190 -4.04 1.14 -11.57
N ILE A 191 -5.22 1.64 -11.19
CA ILE A 191 -5.39 3.03 -10.77
C ILE A 191 -4.67 3.28 -9.45
N LEU A 192 -4.94 2.51 -8.40
CA LEU A 192 -4.35 2.76 -7.07
C LEU A 192 -2.82 2.68 -7.07
N ASP A 193 -2.24 1.84 -7.92
CA ASP A 193 -0.80 1.67 -8.06
C ASP A 193 -0.07 2.84 -8.72
N ASN A 194 -0.78 3.66 -9.51
CA ASN A 194 -0.20 4.69 -10.35
C ASN A 194 -0.59 6.11 -9.91
N PHE A 195 -1.45 6.23 -8.91
CA PHE A 195 -2.01 7.49 -8.47
C PHE A 195 -1.60 7.77 -7.03
N LEU A 196 -1.64 9.05 -6.70
CA LEU A 196 -1.51 9.54 -5.34
C LEU A 196 -2.41 10.76 -5.18
N LEU A 197 -2.69 11.15 -3.94
CA LEU A 197 -3.52 12.31 -3.69
C LEU A 197 -2.83 13.60 -4.17
N TYR A 198 -1.57 13.80 -3.76
CA TYR A 198 -0.85 15.04 -4.00
C TYR A 198 0.66 14.86 -4.05
N ASN A 199 1.30 15.52 -5.01
CA ASN A 199 2.76 15.72 -5.08
C ASN A 199 3.08 17.21 -5.31
N MET A 200 4.27 17.64 -4.87
CA MET A 200 4.73 19.03 -5.03
C MET A 200 5.40 19.33 -6.37
N GLY A 201 5.51 18.33 -7.26
CA GLY A 201 6.25 18.43 -8.53
C GLY A 201 5.42 18.07 -9.75
N SER A 202 5.99 18.31 -10.92
CA SER A 202 5.46 17.79 -12.18
C SER A 202 5.69 16.29 -12.29
N PHE A 203 4.81 15.60 -13.00
CA PHE A 203 5.01 14.20 -13.36
C PHE A 203 6.37 13.97 -14.05
N ASN A 204 7.09 12.96 -13.60
CA ASN A 204 8.38 12.53 -14.12
C ASN A 204 8.30 11.05 -14.56
N PRO A 205 8.28 10.77 -15.87
CA PRO A 205 8.02 9.43 -16.37
C PRO A 205 9.16 8.43 -16.13
N ILE A 206 10.40 8.87 -15.83
CA ILE A 206 11.50 7.92 -15.58
C ILE A 206 11.27 7.11 -14.30
N PHE A 207 10.49 7.66 -13.36
CA PHE A 207 10.11 7.01 -12.12
C PHE A 207 8.70 6.41 -12.16
N ALA A 208 8.01 6.51 -13.28
CA ALA A 208 6.68 5.96 -13.42
C ALA A 208 6.71 4.46 -13.72
N LYS A 209 5.66 3.76 -13.30
CA LYS A 209 5.42 2.41 -13.78
C LYS A 209 5.13 2.43 -15.28
N GLN A 210 5.42 1.32 -15.95
CA GLN A 210 5.36 1.22 -17.41
C GLN A 210 3.96 1.52 -17.95
N GLU A 211 2.94 1.13 -17.19
CA GLU A 211 1.53 1.37 -17.45
C GLU A 211 1.22 2.86 -17.56
N LEU A 212 1.79 3.69 -16.68
CA LEU A 212 1.62 5.14 -16.72
C LEU A 212 2.45 5.80 -17.84
N ILE A 213 3.63 5.28 -18.15
CA ILE A 213 4.45 5.76 -19.28
C ILE A 213 3.69 5.59 -20.62
N LYS A 214 2.87 4.54 -20.77
CA LYS A 214 2.04 4.35 -21.98
C LYS A 214 1.10 5.52 -22.26
N GLY A 215 0.63 6.21 -21.21
CA GLY A 215 -0.26 7.37 -21.31
C GLY A 215 0.45 8.68 -21.69
N VAL A 216 1.79 8.71 -21.68
CA VAL A 216 2.54 9.91 -22.03
C VAL A 216 2.40 10.18 -23.52
N ASN A 217 2.03 11.41 -23.86
CA ASN A 217 1.81 11.83 -25.24
C ASN A 217 3.14 12.01 -26.00
N LEU A 218 3.74 10.89 -26.38
CA LEU A 218 4.97 10.79 -27.16
C LEU A 218 4.76 9.94 -28.41
N ALA A 219 5.52 10.24 -29.46
CA ALA A 219 5.65 9.37 -30.62
C ALA A 219 6.07 7.96 -30.19
N PRO A 220 5.58 6.88 -30.83
CA PRO A 220 5.79 5.49 -30.40
C PRO A 220 7.26 5.15 -30.12
N ASP A 221 8.18 5.53 -31.01
CA ASP A 221 9.60 5.22 -30.85
C ASP A 221 10.23 5.95 -29.66
N ARG A 222 9.85 7.21 -29.43
CA ARG A 222 10.31 7.98 -28.26
C ARG A 222 9.73 7.42 -26.96
N ARG A 223 8.47 6.98 -26.97
CA ARG A 223 7.85 6.34 -25.81
C ARG A 223 8.55 5.04 -25.47
N LYS A 224 8.87 4.22 -26.47
CA LYS A 224 9.63 2.97 -26.29
C LYS A 224 11.01 3.24 -25.68
N LEU A 225 11.75 4.23 -26.23
CA LEU A 225 13.03 4.64 -25.66
C LEU A 225 12.89 5.05 -24.19
N LEU A 226 11.86 5.84 -23.85
CA LEU A 226 11.60 6.25 -22.47
C LEU A 226 11.29 5.05 -21.54
N MET A 227 10.49 4.10 -22.02
CA MET A 227 10.16 2.87 -21.30
C MET A 227 11.41 2.02 -21.03
N ASP A 228 12.30 1.89 -22.01
CA ASP A 228 13.58 1.18 -21.89
C ASP A 228 14.51 1.88 -20.90
N LEU A 229 14.69 3.20 -21.03
CA LEU A 229 15.50 4.00 -20.09
C LEU A 229 14.97 3.95 -18.66
N ALA A 230 13.65 3.98 -18.49
CA ALA A 230 13.01 3.80 -17.19
C ALA A 230 13.31 2.41 -16.65
N LYS A 231 13.14 1.36 -17.44
CA LYS A 231 13.41 -0.01 -17.00
C LYS A 231 14.86 -0.20 -16.52
N ASP A 232 15.81 0.43 -17.21
CA ASP A 232 17.23 0.35 -16.89
C ASP A 232 17.67 1.34 -15.78
N GLY A 233 16.76 2.22 -15.34
CA GLY A 233 17.05 3.23 -14.31
C GLY A 233 18.04 4.32 -14.76
N ASN A 234 18.21 4.51 -16.07
CA ASN A 234 19.24 5.41 -16.63
C ASN A 234 18.75 6.88 -16.68
N GLN A 235 18.71 7.50 -15.50
CA GLN A 235 18.24 8.88 -15.31
C GLN A 235 19.06 9.90 -16.10
N THR A 236 20.39 9.74 -16.15
CA THR A 236 21.28 10.68 -16.86
C THR A 236 20.98 10.70 -18.35
N LEU A 237 20.84 9.52 -18.96
CA LEU A 237 20.55 9.41 -20.38
C LEU A 237 19.11 9.87 -20.67
N ALA A 238 18.15 9.60 -19.78
CA ALA A 238 16.81 10.16 -19.89
C ALA A 238 16.80 11.69 -19.84
N GLN A 239 17.59 12.31 -18.96
CA GLN A 239 17.74 13.76 -18.89
C GLN A 239 18.35 14.32 -20.19
N GLU A 240 19.30 13.61 -20.80
CA GLU A 240 19.90 14.01 -22.08
C GLU A 240 18.87 14.00 -23.22
N TYR A 241 18.09 12.93 -23.35
CA TYR A 241 17.13 12.79 -24.45
C TYR A 241 15.84 13.60 -24.26
N PHE A 242 15.36 13.78 -23.03
CA PHE A 242 14.04 14.35 -22.73
C PHE A 242 14.07 15.62 -21.88
N GLY A 243 15.23 16.00 -21.36
CA GLY A 243 15.42 17.20 -20.53
C GLY A 243 15.60 18.50 -21.31
N VAL A 244 15.68 18.41 -22.64
CA VAL A 244 15.73 19.57 -23.54
C VAL A 244 14.33 19.78 -24.13
N PRO A 245 13.77 21.01 -24.11
CA PRO A 245 12.51 21.28 -24.79
C PRO A 245 12.67 21.02 -26.28
N ASP A 246 11.72 20.29 -26.86
CA ASP A 246 11.62 20.09 -28.31
C ASP A 246 10.18 20.37 -28.74
N ALA A 247 9.92 20.49 -30.05
CA ALA A 247 8.62 20.80 -30.62
C ALA A 247 7.50 19.85 -30.15
N ALA A 248 7.84 18.65 -29.68
CA ALA A 248 6.90 17.64 -29.19
C ALA A 248 6.71 17.62 -27.65
N ILE A 249 7.62 18.22 -26.86
CA ILE A 249 7.64 18.02 -25.40
C ILE A 249 8.23 19.24 -24.68
N SER A 250 7.55 19.73 -23.65
CA SER A 250 8.18 20.60 -22.65
C SER A 250 9.33 19.86 -21.95
N ALA A 251 10.41 20.55 -21.60
CA ALA A 251 11.52 19.93 -20.86
C ALA A 251 11.00 19.18 -19.63
N MET A 252 11.28 17.88 -19.59
CA MET A 252 10.95 17.04 -18.44
C MET A 252 12.14 17.08 -17.48
N ASN A 253 11.87 17.41 -16.21
CA ASN A 253 12.89 17.25 -15.18
C ASN A 253 12.99 15.77 -14.82
N MET A 254 14.08 15.09 -15.21
CA MET A 254 14.32 13.68 -14.93
C MET A 254 15.09 13.46 -13.61
N GLN A 255 15.21 14.49 -12.77
CA GLN A 255 15.84 14.38 -11.46
C GLN A 255 14.89 13.79 -10.43
N LEU A 256 15.46 13.05 -9.48
CA LEU A 256 14.76 12.52 -8.32
C LEU A 256 14.11 13.65 -7.52
N SER A 257 12.87 13.43 -7.11
CA SER A 257 12.14 14.37 -6.29
C SER A 257 12.64 14.33 -4.84
N LYS A 258 12.14 15.26 -4.03
CA LYS A 258 12.39 15.29 -2.60
C LYS A 258 11.46 14.37 -1.82
N ASP A 259 10.45 13.82 -2.49
CA ASP A 259 9.34 13.12 -1.86
C ASP A 259 9.27 11.69 -2.40
N ILE A 260 9.58 10.71 -1.55
CA ILE A 260 9.54 9.29 -1.91
C ILE A 260 8.56 8.54 -1.02
N GLU A 261 7.85 7.58 -1.60
CA GLU A 261 7.05 6.59 -0.90
C GLU A 261 7.92 5.35 -0.69
N VAL A 262 7.98 4.90 0.56
CA VAL A 262 8.71 3.70 0.95
C VAL A 262 7.72 2.74 1.58
N ARG A 263 7.62 1.55 1.00
CA ARG A 263 6.94 0.42 1.62
C ARG A 263 7.94 -0.64 1.98
N VAL A 264 7.83 -1.15 3.21
CA VAL A 264 8.62 -2.31 3.64
C VAL A 264 7.69 -3.35 4.25
N GLN A 265 8.07 -4.60 4.05
CA GLN A 265 7.42 -5.75 4.65
C GLN A 265 8.50 -6.65 5.24
N VAL A 266 8.31 -7.05 6.50
CA VAL A 266 9.21 -7.95 7.21
C VAL A 266 8.43 -9.15 7.75
N GLU A 267 8.99 -10.33 7.51
CA GLU A 267 8.49 -11.60 8.03
C GLU A 267 9.38 -12.06 9.20
N HIS A 268 8.78 -12.27 10.38
CA HIS A 268 9.46 -12.81 11.56
C HIS A 268 8.65 -13.95 12.18
N GLY A 269 9.09 -15.18 11.97
CA GLY A 269 8.32 -16.36 12.37
C GLY A 269 6.99 -16.42 11.61
N ASN A 270 5.86 -16.38 12.34
CA ASN A 270 4.52 -16.34 11.76
C ASN A 270 3.93 -14.93 11.67
N ALA A 271 4.68 -13.90 12.09
CA ALA A 271 4.25 -12.52 12.03
C ALA A 271 4.77 -11.83 10.77
N ILE A 272 3.92 -11.00 10.17
CA ILE A 272 4.28 -10.10 9.07
C ILE A 272 3.97 -8.69 9.54
N ALA A 273 4.96 -7.80 9.45
CA ALA A 273 4.79 -6.37 9.69
C ALA A 273 5.04 -5.60 8.40
N SER A 274 4.17 -4.64 8.11
CA SER A 274 4.32 -3.73 6.98
C SER A 274 4.37 -2.29 7.47
N ARG A 275 5.12 -1.44 6.78
CA ARG A 275 5.13 0.02 6.94
C ARG A 275 5.03 0.66 5.57
N GLU A 276 4.22 1.70 5.48
CA GLU A 276 4.11 2.57 4.32
C GLU A 276 4.27 4.01 4.80
N ILE A 277 5.32 4.66 4.32
CA ILE A 277 5.61 6.05 4.66
C ILE A 277 5.86 6.85 3.40
N VAL A 278 5.41 8.10 3.39
CA VAL A 278 5.92 9.10 2.46
C VAL A 278 6.90 9.99 3.21
N PHE A 279 8.11 10.00 2.69
CA PHE A 279 9.20 10.79 3.18
C PHE A 279 9.36 12.05 2.33
N SER A 280 9.48 13.23 2.94
CA SER A 280 9.71 14.51 2.25
C SER A 280 10.96 15.24 2.75
N GLN A 281 11.90 15.53 1.83
CA GLN A 281 13.13 16.27 2.10
C GLN A 281 12.93 17.78 1.95
N ASN A 282 12.07 18.39 2.78
CA ASN A 282 11.88 19.84 2.78
C ASN A 282 12.85 20.56 3.72
N MET A 283 14.08 20.82 3.24
CA MET A 283 15.09 21.59 3.99
C MET A 283 14.78 23.11 4.15
N ARG A 284 13.57 23.58 3.81
CA ARG A 284 13.27 25.02 3.67
C ARG A 284 12.73 25.74 4.91
N TYR A 285 12.48 25.08 6.05
CA TYR A 285 11.94 25.77 7.24
C TYR A 285 12.55 25.35 8.59
N LYS A 286 13.28 26.29 9.23
CA LYS A 286 13.36 26.38 10.70
C LYS A 286 11.99 26.88 11.21
N PRO A 287 11.39 26.33 12.29
CA PRO A 287 11.92 25.37 13.26
C PRO A 287 11.40 23.93 13.08
N ARG A 288 10.99 23.51 11.87
CA ARG A 288 10.50 22.12 11.66
C ARG A 288 11.68 21.16 11.46
N PRO A 289 11.54 19.87 11.87
CA PRO A 289 12.57 18.87 11.63
C PRO A 289 12.87 18.74 10.14
N ILE A 290 14.15 18.47 9.83
CA ILE A 290 14.69 18.32 8.45
C ILE A 290 14.04 17.14 7.71
N LEU A 291 13.43 16.22 8.47
CA LEU A 291 12.76 15.01 8.02
C LEU A 291 11.29 15.08 8.44
N GLN A 292 10.37 14.87 7.49
CA GLN A 292 8.92 14.74 7.76
C GLN A 292 8.44 13.38 7.27
N PHE A 293 7.78 12.65 8.18
CA PHE A 293 7.11 11.39 7.89
C PHE A 293 5.61 11.66 7.75
N TRP A 294 5.07 11.32 6.60
CA TRP A 294 3.63 11.26 6.38
C TRP A 294 3.25 9.79 6.34
N HIS A 295 2.32 9.40 7.19
CA HIS A 295 1.68 8.11 7.07
C HIS A 295 0.42 8.35 6.23
N TRP A 296 0.34 7.70 5.07
CA TRP A 296 -0.96 7.44 4.47
C TRP A 296 -1.51 6.25 5.24
N SER A 297 -2.11 6.50 6.41
CA SER A 297 -2.88 5.44 7.05
C SER A 297 -4.18 5.32 6.28
N GLU A 298 -4.35 4.21 5.58
CA GLU A 298 -5.66 3.57 5.44
C GLU A 298 -5.61 2.24 6.22
#